data_AF-A0A8T4R3T8-F1
#
_entry.id   AF-A0A8T4R3T8-F1
#
_cell.length_a   1.000
_cell.length_b   1.000
_cell.length_c   1.000
_cell.angle_alpha   90.00
_cell.angle_beta   90.00
_cell.angle_gamma   90.00
#
_symmetry.space_group_name_H-M   'P 1'
#
loop_
_entity.id
_entity.type
_entity.pdbx_description
1 polymer ?
#
loop_
_entity_poly.entity_id
_entity_poly.type
_entity_poly.pdbx_seq_one_letter_code
_entity_poly.pdbx_strand_id
1 'polypeptide(L)'
;MKTIFQSYLSDLSISKRGSMLLPAVTIILALTVLGYFLVGLSLRECNSNRDCSSNAYCGSDYECHVYPDEIMVKENNFLPAALVLGVSIIVSTFILKKKNKV
;
A
#
# COMPACT_ATOMS: atom_id res chain seq x y z
N MET A 1 4.80 -10.79 -4.76
CA MET A 1 4.25 -9.43 -4.71
C MET A 1 3.95 -8.82 -6.10
N LYS A 2 3.82 -9.62 -7.17
CA LYS A 2 3.40 -9.14 -8.52
C LYS A 2 1.92 -9.39 -8.82
N THR A 3 1.26 -10.25 -8.04
CA THR A 3 -0.08 -10.79 -8.35
C THR A 3 -1.23 -9.93 -7.84
N ILE A 4 -1.03 -9.09 -6.82
CA ILE A 4 -2.10 -8.24 -6.25
C ILE A 4 -2.39 -7.03 -7.15
N PHE A 5 -1.38 -6.52 -7.86
CA PHE A 5 -1.52 -5.33 -8.72
C PHE A 5 -2.31 -5.60 -10.01
N GLN A 6 -2.35 -6.88 -10.45
CA GLN A 6 -2.96 -7.26 -11.72
C GLN A 6 -4.49 -7.44 -11.63
N SER A 7 -5.01 -7.65 -10.42
CA SER A 7 -6.45 -7.77 -10.16
C SER A 7 -7.20 -6.45 -10.29
N TYR A 8 -6.55 -5.30 -10.06
CA TYR A 8 -7.17 -3.97 -10.20
C TYR A 8 -7.26 -3.51 -11.65
N LEU A 9 -6.42 -4.05 -12.54
CA LEU A 9 -6.33 -3.63 -13.94
C LEU A 9 -7.41 -4.25 -14.84
N SER A 10 -8.15 -5.24 -14.36
CA SER A 10 -9.13 -6.01 -15.17
C SER A 10 -10.56 -5.48 -15.12
N ASP A 11 -10.91 -4.59 -14.18
CA ASP A 11 -12.22 -3.91 -14.14
C ASP A 11 -12.29 -2.65 -15.01
N LEU A 12 -11.26 -2.39 -15.84
CA LEU A 12 -11.24 -1.34 -16.84
C LEU A 12 -12.02 -1.73 -18.12
N SER A 13 -13.11 -2.50 -17.99
CA SER A 13 -13.97 -2.84 -19.12
C SER A 13 -15.14 -1.85 -19.23
N ILE A 14 -15.01 -1.03 -20.26
CA ILE A 14 -15.87 0.07 -20.70
C ILE A 14 -17.31 -0.42 -20.95
N SER A 15 -18.23 -0.01 -20.09
CA SER A 15 -19.65 0.02 -20.41
C SER A 15 -19.92 1.18 -21.38
N LYS A 16 -20.23 0.84 -22.63
CA LYS A 16 -20.70 1.76 -23.66
C LYS A 16 -22.03 2.38 -23.22
N ARG A 17 -21.98 3.57 -22.61
CA ARG A 17 -22.86 4.74 -22.79
C ARG A 17 -22.77 5.63 -21.54
N GLY A 18 -22.25 6.85 -21.75
CA GLY A 18 -22.51 8.02 -20.91
C GLY A 18 -21.99 7.96 -19.48
N SER A 19 -20.75 8.41 -19.28
CA SER A 19 -20.30 9.10 -18.06
C SER A 19 -18.89 9.61 -18.31
N MET A 20 -18.73 10.76 -18.95
CA MET A 20 -17.42 11.44 -19.13
C MET A 20 -16.72 11.73 -17.79
N LEU A 21 -17.49 11.65 -16.69
CA LEU A 21 -17.06 11.70 -15.30
C LEU A 21 -16.15 10.54 -14.88
N LEU A 22 -16.43 9.31 -15.30
CA LEU A 22 -15.64 8.13 -14.94
C LEU A 22 -14.19 8.20 -15.45
N PRO A 23 -13.91 8.46 -16.75
CA PRO A 23 -12.53 8.59 -17.22
C PRO A 23 -11.83 9.81 -16.63
N ALA A 24 -12.55 10.90 -16.32
CA ALA A 24 -11.96 12.06 -15.67
C ALA A 24 -11.47 11.74 -14.24
N VAL A 25 -12.30 11.05 -13.44
CA VAL A 25 -11.95 10.64 -12.08
C VAL A 25 -10.77 9.66 -12.08
N THR A 26 -10.75 8.69 -13.00
CA THR A 26 -9.63 7.74 -13.09
C THR A 26 -8.33 8.41 -13.48
N ILE A 27 -8.36 9.40 -14.39
CA ILE A 27 -7.16 10.18 -14.76
C ILE A 27 -6.65 10.98 -13.57
N ILE A 28 -7.52 11.67 -12.83
CA ILE A 28 -7.13 12.43 -11.63
C ILE A 28 -6.52 11.50 -10.57
N LEU A 29 -7.12 10.34 -10.34
CA LEU A 29 -6.62 9.36 -9.38
C LEU A 29 -5.26 8.79 -9.84
N ALA A 30 -5.09 8.51 -11.14
CA ALA A 30 -3.80 8.06 -11.67
C ALA A 30 -2.71 9.12 -11.51
N LEU A 31 -3.01 10.40 -11.80
CA LEU A 31 -2.06 11.50 -11.65
C LEU A 31 -1.67 11.75 -10.19
N THR A 32 -2.62 11.64 -9.26
CA THR A 32 -2.33 11.81 -7.82
C THR A 32 -1.46 10.68 -7.28
N VAL A 33 -1.73 9.43 -7.65
CA VAL A 33 -0.89 8.29 -7.29
C VAL A 33 0.52 8.42 -7.89
N LEU A 34 0.62 8.84 -9.15
CA LEU A 34 1.90 9.08 -9.82
C LEU A 34 2.68 10.20 -9.12
N GLY A 35 2.01 11.31 -8.81
CA GLY A 35 2.61 12.44 -8.10
C GLY A 35 3.14 12.04 -6.72
N TYR A 36 2.34 11.30 -5.95
CA TYR A 36 2.76 10.80 -4.64
C TYR A 36 3.96 9.86 -4.73
N PHE A 37 3.97 8.97 -5.74
CA PHE A 37 5.09 8.07 -5.98
C PHE A 37 6.39 8.82 -6.35
N LEU A 38 6.30 9.81 -7.25
CA LEU A 38 7.45 10.62 -7.65
C LEU A 38 8.01 11.46 -6.50
N VAL A 39 7.12 12.08 -5.70
CA VAL A 39 7.54 12.84 -4.52
C VAL A 39 8.22 11.91 -3.51
N GLY A 40 7.65 10.73 -3.26
CA GLY A 40 8.26 9.73 -2.39
C GLY A 40 9.63 9.23 -2.87
N LEU A 41 9.86 9.13 -4.18
CA LEU A 41 11.18 8.81 -4.73
C LEU A 41 12.19 9.95 -4.57
N SER A 42 11.75 11.22 -4.71
CA SER A 42 12.63 12.38 -4.58
C SER A 42 13.07 12.67 -3.14
N LEU A 43 12.27 12.25 -2.17
CA LEU A 43 12.53 12.42 -0.74
C LEU A 43 13.37 11.27 -0.15
N ARG A 44 13.72 10.25 -0.94
CA ARG A 44 14.57 9.16 -0.45
C ARG A 44 16.00 9.64 -0.23
N GLU A 45 16.50 9.49 0.98
CA GLU A 45 17.89 9.75 1.33
C GLU A 45 18.79 8.55 1.04
N CYS A 46 18.24 7.33 1.16
CA CYS A 46 18.99 6.08 0.96
C CYS A 46 18.16 5.02 0.22
N ASN A 47 18.84 4.13 -0.51
CA ASN A 47 18.24 2.93 -1.10
C ASN A 47 18.90 1.64 -0.60
N SER A 48 20.13 1.75 -0.09
CA SER A 48 20.90 0.67 0.51
C SER A 48 21.65 1.17 1.74
N ASN A 49 21.97 0.27 2.66
CA ASN A 49 22.80 0.59 3.83
C ASN A 49 24.18 1.16 3.44
N ARG A 50 24.65 0.90 2.22
CA ARG A 50 25.90 1.45 1.68
C ARG A 50 25.84 2.96 1.38
N ASP A 51 24.64 3.50 1.24
CA ASP A 51 24.43 4.93 0.96
C ASP A 51 24.51 5.77 2.25
N CYS A 52 24.42 5.14 3.42
CA CYS A 52 24.50 5.77 4.73
C CYS A 52 25.93 5.71 5.30
N SER A 53 26.21 6.56 6.31
CA SER A 53 27.48 6.53 7.07
C SER A 53 27.71 5.19 7.75
N SER A 54 28.98 4.86 8.09
CA SER A 54 29.37 3.56 8.65
C SER A 54 28.63 3.15 9.94
N ASN A 55 28.05 4.11 10.66
CA ASN A 55 27.31 3.91 11.90
C ASN A 55 25.79 4.06 11.73
N ALA A 56 25.29 4.00 10.49
CA ALA A 56 23.87 4.13 10.17
C ALA A 56 23.40 3.00 9.23
N TYR A 57 22.08 2.77 9.21
CA TYR A 57 21.40 1.84 8.31
C TYR A 57 20.26 2.56 7.57
N CYS A 58 19.89 2.03 6.41
CA CYS A 58 18.77 2.56 5.65
C CYS A 58 17.45 1.98 6.18
N GLY A 59 16.57 2.84 6.67
CA GLY A 59 15.25 2.44 7.16
C GLY A 59 14.26 2.13 6.03
N SER A 60 13.11 1.54 6.37
CA SER A 60 12.03 1.27 5.40
C SER A 60 11.28 2.53 4.95
N ASP A 61 11.50 3.63 5.66
CA ASP A 61 11.14 5.01 5.36
C ASP A 61 12.13 5.69 4.40
N TYR A 62 13.21 5.01 4.00
CA TYR A 62 14.26 5.53 3.10
C TYR A 62 15.08 6.69 3.68
N GLU A 63 15.11 6.78 5.01
CA GLU A 63 15.95 7.70 5.78
C GLU A 63 17.11 6.92 6.43
N CYS A 64 18.25 7.57 6.66
CA CYS A 64 19.39 6.96 7.34
C CYS A 64 19.23 7.06 8.87
N HIS A 65 19.09 5.91 9.53
CA HIS A 65 18.96 5.82 10.98
C HIS A 65 20.27 5.37 11.61
N VAL A 66 20.66 5.97 12.74
CA VAL A 66 21.84 5.54 13.49
C VAL A 66 21.54 4.20 14.18
N TYR A 67 22.52 3.29 14.22
CA TYR A 67 22.36 2.07 14.99
C TYR A 67 22.11 2.41 16.47
N PRO A 68 21.05 1.87 17.10
CA PRO A 68 20.81 2.12 18.51
C PRO A 68 21.89 1.43 19.35
N ASP A 69 22.39 2.13 20.38
CA ASP A 69 23.40 1.60 21.31
C ASP A 69 22.87 0.43 22.16
N GLU A 70 21.55 0.33 22.30
CA GLU A 70 20.85 -0.71 23.06
C GLU A 70 19.75 -1.37 22.22
N ILE A 71 19.65 -2.69 22.26
CA ILE A 71 18.58 -3.45 21.61
C ILE A 71 17.28 -3.22 22.39
N MET A 72 16.59 -2.13 22.07
CA MET A 72 15.23 -1.87 22.54
C MET A 72 14.30 -2.87 21.86
N VAL A 73 13.90 -3.93 22.57
CA VAL A 73 12.85 -4.84 22.10
C VAL A 73 11.54 -4.04 22.11
N LYS A 74 11.23 -3.40 20.98
CA LYS A 74 9.97 -2.67 20.81
C LYS A 74 8.85 -3.70 20.78
N GLU A 75 8.02 -3.73 21.82
CA GLU A 75 6.82 -4.55 21.83
C GLU A 75 5.85 -4.05 20.76
N ASN A 76 5.86 -4.72 19.60
CA ASN A 76 4.93 -4.43 18.54
C ASN A 76 3.58 -5.10 18.86
N ASN A 77 2.61 -4.29 19.25
CA ASN A 77 1.23 -4.74 19.42
C ASN A 77 0.58 -4.97 18.04
N PHE A 78 0.50 -6.23 17.61
CA PHE A 78 -0.14 -6.64 16.35
C PHE A 78 -1.66 -6.86 16.48
N LEU A 79 -2.21 -6.65 17.67
CA LEU A 79 -3.64 -6.77 17.98
C LEU A 79 -4.55 -5.94 17.05
N PRO A 80 -4.26 -4.64 16.76
CA PRO A 80 -5.09 -3.87 15.83
C PRO A 80 -5.05 -4.42 14.40
N ALA A 81 -3.88 -4.88 13.93
CA ALA A 81 -3.76 -5.45 12.59
C ALA A 81 -4.54 -6.78 12.46
N ALA A 82 -4.45 -7.63 13.48
CA ALA A 82 -5.21 -8.88 13.53
C ALA A 82 -6.73 -8.65 13.53
N LEU A 83 -7.20 -7.61 14.23
CA LEU A 83 -8.62 -7.26 14.30
C LEU A 83 -9.16 -6.83 12.92
N VAL A 84 -8.43 -5.97 12.21
CA VAL A 84 -8.83 -5.52 10.86
C VAL A 84 -8.90 -6.70 9.89
N LEU A 85 -7.91 -7.59 9.91
CA LEU A 85 -7.93 -8.79 9.09
C LEU A 85 -9.11 -9.71 9.43
N GLY A 86 -9.36 -9.94 10.72
CA GLY A 86 -10.50 -10.76 11.17
C GLY A 86 -11.85 -10.21 10.68
N VAL A 87 -12.09 -8.90 10.84
CA VAL A 87 -13.33 -8.25 10.40
C VAL A 87 -13.49 -8.35 8.88
N SER A 88 -12.42 -8.15 8.11
CA SER A 88 -12.48 -8.21 6.64
C SER A 88 -12.89 -9.59 6.12
N ILE A 89 -12.42 -10.68 6.76
CA ILE A 89 -12.79 -12.05 6.41
C ILE A 89 -14.26 -12.29 6.71
N ILE A 90 -14.74 -11.92 7.90
CA ILE A 90 -16.13 -12.10 8.31
C ILE A 90 -17.07 -11.39 7.33
N VAL A 91 -16.80 -10.11 7.02
CA VAL A 91 -17.60 -9.32 6.08
C VAL A 91 -17.62 -9.96 4.69
N SER A 92 -16.47 -10.40 4.20
CA SER A 92 -16.35 -11.06 2.90
C SER A 92 -17.17 -12.36 2.84
N THR A 93 -17.12 -13.17 3.90
CA THR A 93 -17.92 -14.41 3.99
C THR A 93 -19.42 -14.12 4.03
N PHE A 94 -19.86 -13.07 4.72
CA PHE A 94 -21.28 -12.68 4.75
C PHE A 94 -21.79 -12.24 3.36
N ILE A 95 -20.98 -11.46 2.63
CA ILE A 95 -21.32 -11.03 1.27
C ILE A 95 -21.43 -12.25 0.33
N LEU A 96 -20.46 -13.17 0.38
CA LEU A 96 -20.49 -14.39 -0.44
C LEU A 96 -21.66 -15.30 -0.09
N LYS A 97 -21.96 -15.48 1.21
CA LYS A 97 -23.11 -16.26 1.67
C LYS A 97 -24.45 -15.68 1.21
N LYS A 98 -24.57 -14.35 1.11
CA LYS A 98 -25.75 -13.69 0.57
C LYS A 98 -25.90 -13.92 -0.94
N LYS A 99 -24.80 -13.96 -1.70
CA LYS A 99 -24.82 -14.21 -3.16
C LYS A 99 -25.12 -15.67 -3.51
N ASN A 100 -24.71 -16.63 -2.67
CA ASN A 100 -24.95 -18.07 -2.88
C ASN A 100 -26.32 -18.58 -2.38
N LYS A 101 -27.17 -17.70 -1.83
CA LYS A 101 -28.57 -18.01 -1.49
C LYS A 101 -29.52 -17.68 -2.66
N VAL A 102 -29.15 -18.10 -3.87
CA VAL A 102 -30.01 -18.17 -5.06
C VAL A 102 -30.11 -19.63 -5.45
#